data_AF-A0A945M9A5-F1
#
_entry.id   AF-A0A945M9A5-F1
#
_cell.length_a   1.000
_cell.length_b   1.000
_cell.length_c   1.000
_cell.angle_alpha   90.00
_cell.angle_beta   90.00
_cell.angle_gamma   90.00
#
_symmetry.space_group_name_H-M   'P 1'
#
loop_
_entity.id
_entity.type
_entity.pdbx_description
1 polymer ?
#
loop_
_entity_poly.entity_id
_entity_poly.type
_entity_poly.pdbx_seq_one_letter_code
_entity_poly.pdbx_strand_id
1 'polypeptide(L)'
;WRLGDLDGAKRHFEALAQTGRAGRWNRAAGAYWAARVHLVSRNPSQVSIWLRRAAEERHTFYGLLARRALGLPLDFDWQLPNSSSADLAALKADPRGARALALLQIGQRDWAEQELRRIHPGTPEMARAIAVAAVGANLPGLSLRVAGALEADGGERFDSAHFPIPAWQPENGFQVDRALVYAVMRQESAFEPRAVSRAGARGLMQVMPATARFIARLEGLGTIRTSNLFDPEKNMRLGQAYLLHLIEYDGVDGDLFRMMTAYNGGPGNLAKWDRNTRYDGDPLVFIESLPSRETRNYIERVLTYFWIYRDRLGQPTPSLDAIAAGEWPSYTALDGTVGAVANRAKADRVEN
;
A
#
# COMPACT_ATOMS: atom_id res chain seq x y z
N TRP A 1 2.73 -6.06 27.07
CA TRP A 1 4.00 -5.90 26.32
C TRP A 1 4.82 -4.75 26.88
N ARG A 2 4.51 -3.48 26.58
CA ARG A 2 5.30 -2.32 27.04
C ARG A 2 5.42 -2.15 28.56
N LEU A 3 4.44 -2.66 29.32
CA LEU A 3 4.47 -2.67 30.78
C LEU A 3 5.34 -3.79 31.38
N GLY A 4 6.00 -4.61 30.56
CA GLY A 4 6.74 -5.78 31.03
C GLY A 4 5.88 -6.96 31.47
N ASP A 5 4.55 -6.81 31.54
CA ASP A 5 3.61 -7.92 31.79
C ASP A 5 3.55 -8.86 30.57
N LEU A 6 4.41 -9.89 30.58
CA LEU A 6 4.52 -10.90 29.52
C LEU A 6 3.36 -11.90 29.58
N ASP A 7 2.85 -12.25 30.76
CA ASP A 7 1.74 -13.20 30.89
C ASP A 7 0.41 -12.60 30.43
N GLY A 8 0.14 -11.35 30.78
CA GLY A 8 -0.98 -10.61 30.21
C GLY A 8 -0.83 -10.42 28.70
N ALA A 9 0.36 -10.05 28.22
CA ALA A 9 0.62 -9.90 26.78
C ALA A 9 0.34 -11.20 26.00
N LYS A 10 0.87 -12.33 26.49
CA LYS A 10 0.64 -13.66 25.93
C LYS A 10 -0.86 -13.93 25.79
N ARG A 11 -1.61 -13.87 26.90
CA ARG A 11 -3.05 -14.15 26.89
C ARG A 11 -3.82 -13.27 25.90
N HIS A 12 -3.53 -11.97 25.86
CA HIS A 12 -4.26 -11.05 24.98
C HIS A 12 -3.91 -11.23 23.50
N PHE A 13 -2.64 -11.43 23.15
CA PHE A 13 -2.23 -11.62 21.77
C PHE A 13 -2.69 -12.97 21.20
N GLU A 14 -2.60 -14.05 21.98
CA GLU A 14 -3.13 -15.35 21.59
C GLU A 14 -4.65 -15.31 21.39
N ALA A 15 -5.38 -14.66 22.30
CA ALA A 15 -6.83 -14.50 22.17
C ALA A 15 -7.21 -13.66 20.94
N LEU A 16 -6.45 -12.60 20.62
CA LEU A 16 -6.64 -11.78 19.43
C LEU A 16 -6.40 -12.59 18.14
N ALA A 17 -5.41 -13.48 18.13
CA ALA A 17 -5.10 -14.35 17.01
C ALA A 17 -6.16 -15.44 16.76
N GLN A 18 -6.82 -15.90 17.82
CA GLN A 18 -7.77 -17.01 17.78
C GLN A 18 -9.22 -16.58 17.61
N THR A 19 -9.58 -15.34 17.96
CA THR A 19 -10.97 -14.91 17.89
C THR A 19 -11.49 -14.77 16.45
N GLY A 20 -12.65 -15.37 16.18
CA GLY A 20 -13.34 -15.21 14.88
C GLY A 20 -13.91 -13.81 14.64
N ARG A 21 -13.92 -12.93 15.66
CA ARG A 21 -14.43 -11.56 15.56
C ARG A 21 -13.41 -10.58 14.98
N ALA A 22 -12.12 -10.91 15.08
CA ALA A 22 -11.05 -10.05 14.56
C ALA A 22 -10.90 -10.25 13.05
N GLY A 23 -10.72 -9.16 12.32
CA GLY A 23 -10.35 -9.22 10.90
C GLY A 23 -8.94 -9.77 10.71
N ARG A 24 -8.64 -10.22 9.48
CA ARG A 24 -7.37 -10.83 9.05
C ARG A 24 -6.13 -10.11 9.59
N TRP A 25 -6.09 -8.78 9.46
CA TRP A 25 -4.99 -7.93 9.93
C TRP A 25 -4.72 -8.05 11.43
N ASN A 26 -5.76 -7.96 12.25
CA ASN A 26 -5.63 -8.04 13.70
C ASN A 26 -5.27 -9.46 14.16
N ARG A 27 -5.78 -10.50 13.49
CA ARG A 27 -5.39 -11.88 13.79
C ARG A 27 -3.92 -12.14 13.49
N ALA A 28 -3.43 -11.66 12.35
CA ALA A 28 -2.02 -11.74 11.98
C ALA A 28 -1.14 -11.00 12.99
N ALA A 29 -1.54 -9.78 13.39
CA ALA A 29 -0.85 -9.01 14.42
C ALA A 29 -0.82 -9.75 15.76
N GLY A 30 -1.96 -10.25 16.23
CA GLY A 30 -2.04 -11.04 17.46
C GLY A 30 -1.13 -12.27 17.42
N ALA A 31 -1.12 -13.00 16.31
CA ALA A 31 -0.28 -14.19 16.16
C ALA A 31 1.22 -13.81 16.14
N TYR A 32 1.60 -12.78 15.40
CA TYR A 32 3.00 -12.34 15.33
C TYR A 32 3.50 -11.83 16.70
N TRP A 33 2.72 -11.02 17.40
CA TRP A 33 3.08 -10.54 18.73
C TRP A 33 3.05 -11.66 19.78
N ALA A 34 2.17 -12.66 19.67
CA ALA A 34 2.23 -13.87 20.49
C ALA A 34 3.54 -14.62 20.27
N ALA A 35 3.99 -14.78 19.02
CA ALA A 35 5.29 -15.38 18.72
C ALA A 35 6.44 -14.61 19.39
N ARG A 36 6.41 -13.27 19.35
CA ARG A 36 7.41 -12.43 20.04
C ARG A 36 7.38 -12.60 21.55
N VAL A 37 6.19 -12.71 22.17
CA VAL A 37 6.07 -13.00 23.61
C VAL A 37 6.70 -14.34 23.95
N HIS A 38 6.40 -15.39 23.19
CA HIS A 38 7.01 -16.70 23.43
C HIS A 38 8.53 -16.69 23.25
N LEU A 39 9.06 -15.92 22.31
CA LEU A 39 10.50 -15.75 22.13
C LEU A 39 11.16 -15.14 23.38
N VAL A 40 10.63 -14.01 23.89
CA VAL A 40 11.20 -13.35 25.07
C VAL A 40 10.95 -14.13 26.37
N SER A 41 9.87 -14.90 26.44
CA SER A 41 9.55 -15.81 27.54
C SER A 41 10.31 -17.14 27.48
N ARG A 42 11.28 -17.30 26.57
CA ARG A 42 12.12 -18.51 26.41
C ARG A 42 11.31 -19.78 26.12
N ASN A 43 10.24 -19.66 25.34
CA ASN A 43 9.41 -20.77 24.87
C ASN A 43 9.47 -20.94 23.35
N PRO A 44 10.63 -21.33 22.79
CA PRO A 44 10.86 -21.35 21.34
C PRO A 44 9.94 -22.33 20.59
N SER A 45 9.43 -23.37 21.26
CA SER A 45 8.49 -24.34 20.65
C SER A 45 7.21 -23.69 20.13
N GLN A 46 6.77 -22.60 20.76
CA GLN A 46 5.57 -21.86 20.38
C GLN A 46 5.83 -20.77 19.34
N VAL A 47 7.07 -20.29 19.20
CA VAL A 47 7.41 -19.20 18.27
C VAL A 47 7.02 -19.57 16.84
N SER A 48 7.45 -20.73 16.35
CA SER A 48 7.15 -21.19 14.98
C SER A 48 5.67 -21.50 14.77
N ILE A 49 4.93 -21.90 15.81
CA ILE A 49 3.49 -22.15 15.72
C ILE A 49 2.76 -20.83 15.46
N TRP A 50 3.07 -19.80 16.24
CA TRP A 50 2.44 -18.50 16.13
C TRP A 50 2.88 -17.72 14.88
N LEU A 51 4.14 -17.83 14.47
CA LEU A 51 4.57 -17.30 13.18
C LEU A 51 3.85 -17.98 12.01
N ARG A 52 3.69 -19.31 12.03
CA ARG A 52 2.92 -20.00 10.97
C ARG A 52 1.48 -19.52 10.90
N ARG A 53 0.85 -19.30 12.06
CA ARG A 53 -0.51 -18.74 12.14
C ARG A 53 -0.59 -17.33 11.56
N ALA A 54 0.38 -16.47 11.84
CA ALA A 54 0.44 -15.15 11.21
C ALA A 54 0.66 -15.23 9.69
N ALA A 55 1.54 -16.14 9.25
CA ALA A 55 1.91 -16.35 7.85
C ALA A 55 0.77 -16.90 6.96
N GLU A 56 -0.31 -17.42 7.55
CA GLU A 56 -1.55 -17.77 6.85
C GLU A 56 -2.25 -16.52 6.25
N GLU A 57 -2.10 -15.36 6.89
CA GLU A 57 -2.72 -14.09 6.48
C GLU A 57 -1.80 -13.33 5.50
N ARG A 58 -1.57 -13.93 4.32
CA ARG A 58 -0.52 -13.58 3.35
C ARG A 58 -0.50 -12.13 2.83
N HIS A 59 -1.61 -11.40 2.94
CA HIS A 59 -1.74 -10.01 2.45
C HIS A 59 -1.86 -9.00 3.59
N THR A 60 -1.31 -9.32 4.76
CA THR A 60 -1.26 -8.44 5.93
C THR A 60 0.19 -8.14 6.30
N PHE A 61 0.41 -6.99 6.94
CA PHE A 61 1.74 -6.54 7.35
C PHE A 61 2.49 -7.61 8.18
N TYR A 62 1.87 -8.07 9.27
CA TYR A 62 2.44 -9.10 10.13
C TYR A 62 2.48 -10.49 9.51
N GLY A 63 1.58 -10.80 8.56
CA GLY A 63 1.64 -12.05 7.80
C GLY A 63 2.85 -12.10 6.87
N LEU A 64 3.17 -11.01 6.18
CA LEU A 64 4.37 -10.92 5.35
C LEU A 64 5.65 -10.99 6.17
N LEU A 65 5.70 -10.30 7.32
CA LEU A 65 6.82 -10.42 8.26
C LEU A 65 6.99 -11.85 8.77
N ALA A 66 5.91 -12.53 9.12
CA ALA A 66 5.97 -13.91 9.57
C ALA A 66 6.46 -14.87 8.48
N ARG A 67 5.99 -14.69 7.23
CA ARG A 67 6.49 -15.47 6.08
C ARG A 67 7.98 -15.25 5.89
N ARG A 68 8.44 -14.00 5.92
CA ARG A 68 9.86 -13.67 5.79
C ARG A 68 10.69 -14.28 6.91
N ALA A 69 10.26 -14.15 8.17
CA ALA A 69 10.94 -14.73 9.33
C ALA A 69 11.03 -16.27 9.30
N LEU A 70 10.05 -16.95 8.67
CA LEU A 70 10.04 -18.40 8.49
C LEU A 70 10.79 -18.88 7.24
N GLY A 71 11.33 -17.98 6.41
CA GLY A 71 11.91 -18.33 5.12
C GLY A 71 10.89 -18.85 4.10
N LEU A 72 9.61 -18.51 4.27
CA LEU A 72 8.56 -18.86 3.32
C LEU A 72 8.53 -17.85 2.17
N PRO A 73 8.30 -18.29 0.92
CA PRO A 73 8.10 -17.39 -0.21
C PRO A 73 6.85 -16.50 -0.01
N LEU A 74 6.72 -15.37 -0.69
CA LEU A 74 5.52 -14.52 -0.54
C LEU A 74 4.28 -15.12 -1.24
N ASP A 75 4.47 -15.89 -2.32
CA ASP A 75 3.45 -16.65 -3.07
C ASP A 75 2.19 -15.84 -3.46
N PHE A 76 2.37 -14.71 -4.14
CA PHE A 76 1.25 -13.97 -4.73
C PHE A 76 0.83 -14.56 -6.08
N ASP A 77 -0.48 -14.51 -6.36
CA ASP A 77 -1.02 -15.00 -7.63
C ASP A 77 -1.19 -13.86 -8.65
N TRP A 78 -0.20 -13.74 -9.52
CA TRP A 78 -0.18 -12.75 -10.59
C TRP A 78 -0.94 -13.16 -11.86
N GLN A 79 -1.59 -14.31 -11.88
CA GLN A 79 -2.41 -14.72 -13.02
C GLN A 79 -3.60 -13.77 -13.20
N LEU A 80 -3.94 -13.51 -14.46
CA LEU A 80 -5.15 -12.77 -14.79
C LEU A 80 -6.37 -13.67 -14.56
N PRO A 81 -7.52 -13.10 -14.14
CA PRO A 81 -8.77 -13.85 -14.16
C PRO A 81 -9.02 -14.38 -15.57
N ASN A 82 -9.18 -15.70 -15.72
CA ASN A 82 -9.55 -16.27 -17.02
C ASN A 82 -10.97 -15.82 -17.38
N SER A 83 -11.15 -15.29 -18.58
CA SER A 83 -12.48 -14.96 -19.09
C SER A 83 -13.08 -16.14 -19.83
N SER A 84 -14.29 -16.55 -19.45
CA SER A 84 -15.08 -17.50 -20.21
C SER A 84 -15.99 -16.79 -21.23
N SER A 85 -16.49 -17.56 -22.20
CA SER A 85 -17.55 -17.08 -23.12
C SER A 85 -18.83 -16.67 -22.35
N ALA A 86 -19.11 -17.32 -21.22
CA ALA A 86 -20.23 -17.00 -20.34
C ALA A 86 -20.05 -15.64 -19.64
N ASP A 87 -18.85 -15.33 -19.15
CA ASP A 87 -18.56 -14.03 -18.51
C ASP A 87 -18.76 -12.88 -19.53
N LEU A 88 -18.26 -13.04 -20.76
CA LEU A 88 -18.45 -12.06 -21.82
C LEU A 88 -19.94 -11.93 -22.23
N ALA A 89 -20.67 -13.05 -22.27
CA ALA A 89 -22.10 -13.05 -22.57
C ALA A 89 -22.90 -12.31 -21.50
N ALA A 90 -22.59 -12.53 -20.21
CA ALA A 90 -23.21 -11.82 -19.10
C ALA A 90 -23.01 -10.31 -19.22
N LEU A 91 -21.78 -9.87 -19.49
CA LEU A 91 -21.49 -8.44 -19.66
C LEU A 91 -22.17 -7.84 -20.90
N LYS A 92 -22.24 -8.58 -22.01
CA LYS A 92 -22.95 -8.12 -23.23
C LYS A 92 -24.47 -8.04 -23.05
N ALA A 93 -25.05 -8.85 -22.17
CA ALA A 93 -26.49 -8.85 -21.91
C ALA A 93 -26.95 -7.59 -21.14
N ASP A 94 -26.07 -6.97 -20.34
CA ASP A 94 -26.34 -5.68 -19.71
C ASP A 94 -26.11 -4.53 -20.73
N PRO A 95 -27.08 -3.63 -20.97
CA PRO A 95 -26.90 -2.49 -21.88
C PRO A 95 -25.70 -1.60 -21.53
N ARG A 96 -25.36 -1.46 -20.24
CA ARG A 96 -24.17 -0.73 -19.77
C ARG A 96 -22.90 -1.48 -20.13
N GLY A 97 -22.90 -2.80 -19.96
CA GLY A 97 -21.76 -3.65 -20.32
C GLY A 97 -21.51 -3.67 -21.83
N ALA A 98 -22.57 -3.79 -22.63
CA ALA A 98 -22.49 -3.68 -24.09
C ALA A 98 -21.91 -2.32 -24.53
N ARG A 99 -22.40 -1.20 -23.96
CA ARG A 99 -21.84 0.13 -24.23
C ARG A 99 -20.38 0.24 -23.78
N ALA A 100 -20.04 -0.27 -22.61
CA ALA A 100 -18.68 -0.26 -22.11
C ALA A 100 -17.73 -0.99 -23.07
N LEU A 101 -18.09 -2.18 -23.55
CA LEU A 101 -17.30 -2.94 -24.51
C LEU A 101 -17.13 -2.18 -25.84
N ALA A 102 -18.19 -1.53 -26.35
CA ALA A 102 -18.09 -0.69 -27.54
C ALA A 102 -17.17 0.53 -27.34
N LEU A 103 -17.25 1.19 -26.18
CA LEU A 103 -16.37 2.31 -25.82
C LEU A 103 -14.91 1.86 -25.72
N LEU A 104 -14.64 0.68 -25.15
CA LEU A 104 -13.30 0.10 -25.10
C LEU A 104 -12.73 -0.17 -26.51
N GLN A 105 -13.56 -0.63 -27.45
CA GLN A 105 -13.13 -0.88 -28.84
C GLN A 105 -12.65 0.38 -29.57
N ILE A 106 -13.19 1.55 -29.22
CA ILE A 106 -12.79 2.85 -29.79
C ILE A 106 -11.82 3.62 -28.89
N GLY A 107 -11.25 2.98 -27.86
CA GLY A 107 -10.25 3.58 -26.97
C GLY A 107 -10.80 4.56 -25.92
N GLN A 108 -12.13 4.69 -25.78
CA GLN A 108 -12.78 5.61 -24.83
C GLN A 108 -12.84 5.01 -23.41
N ARG A 109 -11.66 4.80 -22.80
CA ARG A 109 -11.49 4.10 -21.51
C ARG A 109 -12.25 4.74 -20.34
N ASP A 110 -12.18 6.06 -20.21
CA ASP A 110 -12.83 6.79 -19.09
C ASP A 110 -14.36 6.66 -19.13
N TRP A 111 -14.94 6.67 -20.33
CA TRP A 111 -16.38 6.48 -20.51
C TRP A 111 -16.79 5.03 -20.29
N ALA A 112 -15.98 4.07 -20.77
CA ALA A 112 -16.21 2.66 -20.51
C ALA A 112 -16.17 2.35 -19.01
N GLU A 113 -15.21 2.92 -18.27
CA GLU A 113 -15.11 2.74 -16.84
C GLU A 113 -16.37 3.25 -16.11
N GLN A 114 -16.88 4.42 -16.51
CA GLN A 114 -18.12 4.96 -15.94
C GLN A 114 -19.33 4.04 -16.16
N GLU A 115 -19.44 3.42 -17.33
CA GLU A 115 -20.48 2.42 -17.60
C GLU A 115 -20.32 1.19 -16.72
N LEU A 116 -19.13 0.61 -16.65
CA LEU A 116 -18.84 -0.58 -15.83
C LEU A 116 -19.05 -0.33 -14.34
N ARG A 117 -18.74 0.87 -13.84
CA ARG A 117 -18.95 1.26 -12.44
C ARG A 117 -20.41 1.28 -12.03
N ARG A 118 -21.32 1.51 -12.98
CA ARG A 118 -22.77 1.49 -12.76
C ARG A 118 -23.33 0.07 -12.71
N ILE A 119 -22.54 -0.94 -13.07
CA ILE A 119 -22.97 -2.34 -13.00
C ILE A 119 -22.72 -2.84 -11.57
N HIS A 120 -23.78 -3.33 -10.93
CA HIS A 120 -23.65 -4.11 -9.71
C HIS A 120 -23.32 -5.55 -10.12
N PRO A 121 -22.21 -6.16 -9.66
CA PRO A 121 -21.82 -7.47 -10.12
C PRO A 121 -22.93 -8.52 -9.92
N GLY A 122 -23.45 -8.67 -8.70
CA GLY A 122 -24.59 -9.54 -8.37
C GLY A 122 -24.38 -11.04 -8.58
N THR A 123 -23.43 -11.44 -9.43
CA THR A 123 -23.02 -12.82 -9.70
C THR A 123 -21.50 -12.90 -9.89
N PRO A 124 -20.88 -14.08 -9.64
CA PRO A 124 -19.47 -14.31 -9.91
C PRO A 124 -19.07 -14.09 -11.38
N GLU A 125 -19.92 -14.46 -12.34
CA GLU A 125 -19.67 -14.31 -13.78
C GLU A 125 -19.54 -12.84 -14.17
N MET A 126 -20.48 -12.01 -13.71
CA MET A 126 -20.45 -10.57 -13.98
C MET A 126 -19.27 -9.91 -13.26
N ALA A 127 -18.97 -10.32 -12.01
CA ALA A 127 -17.79 -9.84 -11.30
C ALA A 127 -16.49 -10.17 -12.07
N ARG A 128 -16.34 -11.40 -12.55
CA ARG A 128 -15.19 -11.81 -13.38
C ARG A 128 -15.15 -11.02 -14.68
N ALA A 129 -16.28 -10.86 -15.36
CA ALA A 129 -16.36 -10.12 -16.62
C ALA A 129 -15.90 -8.66 -16.46
N ILE A 130 -16.37 -7.97 -15.41
CA ILE A 130 -15.95 -6.60 -15.13
C ILE A 130 -14.48 -6.56 -14.72
N ALA A 131 -13.99 -7.52 -13.93
CA ALA A 131 -12.58 -7.58 -13.53
C ALA A 131 -11.65 -7.77 -14.74
N VAL A 132 -11.97 -8.69 -15.65
CA VAL A 132 -11.22 -8.90 -16.89
C VAL A 132 -11.22 -7.64 -17.74
N ALA A 133 -12.39 -7.02 -17.96
CA ALA A 133 -12.49 -5.79 -18.72
C ALA A 133 -11.67 -4.66 -18.09
N ALA A 134 -11.70 -4.54 -16.75
CA ALA A 134 -10.95 -3.53 -16.02
C ALA A 134 -9.44 -3.74 -16.12
N VAL A 135 -8.95 -4.97 -15.93
CA VAL A 135 -7.52 -5.26 -16.04
C VAL A 135 -7.04 -5.10 -17.48
N GLY A 136 -7.78 -5.65 -18.45
CA GLY A 136 -7.43 -5.57 -19.88
C GLY A 136 -7.44 -4.15 -20.44
N ALA A 137 -8.33 -3.28 -19.94
CA ALA A 137 -8.40 -1.87 -20.33
C ALA A 137 -7.52 -0.94 -19.49
N ASN A 138 -6.75 -1.48 -18.53
CA ASN A 138 -5.94 -0.71 -17.58
C ASN A 138 -6.76 0.33 -16.79
N LEU A 139 -7.86 -0.11 -16.16
CA LEU A 139 -8.76 0.66 -15.31
C LEU A 139 -8.50 0.31 -13.82
N PRO A 140 -7.43 0.84 -13.20
CA PRO A 140 -6.93 0.35 -11.91
C PRO A 140 -7.93 0.53 -10.75
N GLY A 141 -8.64 1.66 -10.67
CA GLY A 141 -9.62 1.89 -9.62
C GLY A 141 -10.80 0.93 -9.71
N LEU A 142 -11.31 0.68 -10.92
CA LEU A 142 -12.35 -0.31 -11.17
C LEU A 142 -11.86 -1.74 -10.88
N SER A 143 -10.64 -2.07 -11.29
CA SER A 143 -10.03 -3.38 -11.05
C SER A 143 -9.98 -3.70 -9.55
N LEU A 144 -9.45 -2.77 -8.74
CA LEU A 144 -9.39 -2.91 -7.30
C LEU A 144 -10.80 -2.99 -6.66
N ARG A 145 -11.75 -2.18 -7.13
CA ARG A 145 -13.14 -2.19 -6.63
C ARG A 145 -13.79 -3.55 -6.81
N VAL A 146 -13.59 -4.18 -7.97
CA VAL A 146 -14.25 -5.45 -8.33
C VAL A 146 -13.49 -6.66 -7.76
N ALA A 147 -12.19 -6.55 -7.54
CA ALA A 147 -11.40 -7.60 -6.91
C ALA A 147 -11.98 -8.03 -5.55
N GLY A 148 -12.43 -7.08 -4.72
CA GLY A 148 -13.09 -7.40 -3.45
C GLY A 148 -14.44 -8.13 -3.61
N ALA A 149 -15.17 -7.89 -4.71
CA ALA A 149 -16.43 -8.58 -4.98
C ALA A 149 -16.21 -10.04 -5.40
N LEU A 150 -15.10 -10.33 -6.10
CA LEU A 150 -14.72 -11.69 -6.46
C LEU A 150 -14.42 -12.56 -5.22
N GLU A 151 -13.80 -11.97 -4.19
CA GLU A 151 -13.47 -12.69 -2.95
C GLU A 151 -14.69 -12.93 -2.05
N ALA A 152 -15.68 -12.03 -2.08
CA ALA A 152 -16.76 -12.02 -1.09
C ALA A 152 -17.67 -13.26 -1.15
N ASP A 153 -17.82 -13.87 -2.33
CA ASP A 153 -18.66 -15.06 -2.56
C ASP A 153 -17.85 -16.37 -2.52
N GLY A 154 -16.70 -16.38 -1.84
CA GLY A 154 -15.80 -17.55 -1.80
C GLY A 154 -15.10 -17.81 -3.14
N GLY A 155 -15.13 -16.82 -4.05
CA GLY A 155 -14.45 -16.87 -5.32
C GLY A 155 -12.94 -16.71 -5.19
N GLU A 156 -12.24 -17.01 -6.28
CA GLU A 156 -10.79 -16.95 -6.37
C GLU A 156 -10.28 -15.52 -6.17
N ARG A 157 -9.21 -15.39 -5.39
CA ARG A 157 -8.46 -14.15 -5.24
C ARG A 157 -7.42 -14.04 -6.35
N PHE A 158 -7.52 -13.00 -7.17
CA PHE A 158 -6.49 -12.66 -8.16
C PHE A 158 -5.70 -11.44 -7.68
N ASP A 159 -4.44 -11.62 -7.30
CA ASP A 159 -3.60 -10.49 -6.87
C ASP A 159 -3.36 -9.50 -8.02
N SER A 160 -3.41 -10.00 -9.26
CA SER A 160 -3.36 -9.19 -10.47
C SER A 160 -4.45 -8.09 -10.51
N ALA A 161 -5.66 -8.37 -10.02
CA ALA A 161 -6.77 -7.42 -9.95
C ALA A 161 -6.73 -6.53 -8.69
N HIS A 162 -6.20 -7.04 -7.57
CA HIS A 162 -6.02 -6.22 -6.37
C HIS A 162 -4.91 -5.19 -6.53
N PHE A 163 -3.82 -5.50 -7.23
CA PHE A 163 -2.61 -4.66 -7.26
C PHE A 163 -2.28 -4.12 -8.66
N PRO A 164 -3.23 -3.53 -9.40
CA PRO A 164 -3.02 -3.19 -10.81
C PRO A 164 -1.79 -2.31 -11.02
N ILE A 165 -1.15 -2.47 -12.18
CA ILE A 165 -0.06 -1.59 -12.63
C ILE A 165 -0.68 -0.52 -13.54
N PRO A 166 -0.89 0.71 -13.06
CA PRO A 166 -1.48 1.77 -13.87
C PRO A 166 -0.51 2.21 -14.97
N ALA A 167 -1.06 2.61 -16.12
CA ALA A 167 -0.31 3.14 -17.26
C ALA A 167 0.00 4.64 -17.13
N TRP A 168 -0.59 5.33 -16.15
CA TRP A 168 -0.26 6.73 -15.86
C TRP A 168 1.23 6.89 -15.57
N GLN A 169 1.81 7.95 -16.12
CA GLN A 169 3.16 8.37 -15.82
C GLN A 169 3.12 9.80 -15.24
N PRO A 170 3.94 10.12 -14.25
CA PRO A 170 4.11 11.51 -13.83
C PRO A 170 4.69 12.35 -14.98
N GLU A 171 4.33 13.64 -15.04
CA GLU A 171 4.68 14.58 -16.13
C GLU A 171 6.20 14.68 -16.40
N ASN A 172 7.04 14.32 -15.41
CA ASN A 172 8.50 14.33 -15.49
C ASN A 172 9.14 12.94 -15.30
N GLY A 173 8.38 11.86 -15.47
CA GLY A 173 8.85 10.49 -15.25
C GLY A 173 9.00 10.14 -13.76
N PHE A 174 9.14 8.85 -13.47
CA PHE A 174 9.25 8.36 -12.11
C PHE A 174 10.60 8.76 -11.49
N GLN A 175 10.53 9.48 -10.37
CA GLN A 175 11.67 9.86 -9.54
C GLN A 175 11.72 9.10 -8.20
N VAL A 176 10.62 8.45 -7.85
CA VAL A 176 10.48 7.50 -6.74
C VAL A 176 10.08 6.16 -7.35
N ASP A 177 10.53 5.05 -6.75
CA ASP A 177 10.16 3.70 -7.17
C ASP A 177 8.65 3.59 -7.42
N ARG A 178 8.29 3.07 -8.59
CA ARG A 178 6.91 2.79 -9.01
C ARG A 178 6.14 2.02 -7.94
N ALA A 179 6.78 1.04 -7.31
CA ALA A 179 6.15 0.26 -6.26
C ALA A 179 5.68 1.12 -5.07
N LEU A 180 6.47 2.12 -4.66
CA LEU A 180 6.10 2.99 -3.56
C LEU A 180 5.00 3.98 -3.98
N VAL A 181 5.14 4.55 -5.19
CA VAL A 181 4.13 5.46 -5.75
C VAL A 181 2.78 4.74 -5.85
N TYR A 182 2.73 3.52 -6.39
CA TYR A 182 1.50 2.73 -6.49
C TYR A 182 0.93 2.32 -5.14
N ALA A 183 1.79 1.98 -4.16
CA ALA A 183 1.37 1.68 -2.80
C ALA A 183 0.66 2.87 -2.13
N VAL A 184 1.24 4.08 -2.26
CA VAL A 184 0.64 5.32 -1.77
C VAL A 184 -0.67 5.61 -2.52
N MET A 185 -0.68 5.57 -3.85
CA MET A 185 -1.90 5.82 -4.64
C MET A 185 -3.04 4.87 -4.26
N ARG A 186 -2.73 3.59 -4.05
CA ARG A 186 -3.70 2.59 -3.61
C ARG A 186 -4.30 2.96 -2.26
N GLN A 187 -3.46 3.31 -1.29
CA GLN A 187 -3.90 3.65 0.06
C GLN A 187 -4.69 4.97 0.10
N GLU A 188 -4.26 5.95 -0.68
CA GLU A 188 -4.79 7.30 -0.65
C GLU A 188 -6.12 7.46 -1.39
N SER A 189 -6.21 6.93 -2.61
CA SER A 189 -7.39 7.14 -3.45
C SER A 189 -8.01 5.86 -4.00
N ALA A 190 -7.41 4.69 -3.72
CA ALA A 190 -7.74 3.45 -4.42
C ALA A 190 -7.68 3.63 -5.96
N PHE A 191 -6.71 4.41 -6.44
CA PHE A 191 -6.51 4.78 -7.85
C PHE A 191 -7.58 5.70 -8.45
N GLU A 192 -8.37 6.42 -7.65
CA GLU A 192 -9.35 7.39 -8.16
C GLU A 192 -8.76 8.77 -8.42
N PRO A 193 -8.65 9.23 -9.69
CA PRO A 193 -8.06 10.54 -10.00
C PRO A 193 -8.89 11.72 -9.50
N ARG A 194 -10.19 11.50 -9.26
CA ARG A 194 -11.13 12.54 -8.79
C ARG A 194 -11.44 12.44 -7.30
N ALA A 195 -10.70 11.63 -6.54
CA ALA A 195 -10.90 11.51 -5.09
C ALA A 195 -10.67 12.84 -4.38
N VAL A 196 -11.55 13.15 -3.42
CA VAL A 196 -11.43 14.30 -2.52
C VAL A 196 -11.67 13.84 -1.08
N SER A 197 -10.68 13.99 -0.20
CA SER A 197 -10.88 13.69 1.22
C SER A 197 -11.73 14.76 1.91
N ARG A 198 -12.24 14.43 3.11
CA ARG A 198 -12.95 15.41 3.97
C ARG A 198 -12.10 16.62 4.34
N ALA A 199 -10.78 16.43 4.45
CA ALA A 199 -9.82 17.50 4.73
C ALA A 199 -9.46 18.32 3.47
N GLY A 200 -9.89 17.87 2.28
CA GLY A 200 -9.62 18.54 1.01
C GLY A 200 -8.34 18.07 0.30
N ALA A 201 -7.80 16.91 0.65
CA ALA A 201 -6.76 16.24 -0.12
C ALA A 201 -7.33 15.77 -1.47
N ARG A 202 -6.54 15.80 -2.55
CA ARG A 202 -7.07 15.59 -3.92
C ARG A 202 -6.24 14.64 -4.77
N GLY A 203 -6.93 13.89 -5.62
CA GLY A 203 -6.36 13.05 -6.67
C GLY A 203 -5.71 11.77 -6.20
N LEU A 204 -4.89 11.19 -7.08
CA LEU A 204 -4.33 9.85 -6.93
C LEU A 204 -3.52 9.65 -5.65
N MET A 205 -2.68 10.62 -5.30
CA MET A 205 -1.81 10.58 -4.12
C MET A 205 -2.35 11.45 -2.96
N GLN A 206 -3.61 11.91 -3.06
CA GLN A 206 -4.27 12.77 -2.06
C GLN A 206 -3.37 13.93 -1.58
N VAL A 207 -2.88 14.72 -2.54
CA VAL A 207 -2.05 15.90 -2.23
C VAL A 207 -2.94 17.04 -1.73
N MET A 208 -2.58 17.62 -0.59
CA MET A 208 -3.23 18.83 -0.07
C MET A 208 -2.88 20.05 -0.92
N PRO A 209 -3.81 21.00 -1.19
CA PRO A 209 -3.48 22.22 -1.93
C PRO A 209 -2.35 23.06 -1.31
N ALA A 210 -2.25 23.07 0.02
CA ALA A 210 -1.16 23.74 0.71
C ALA A 210 0.19 23.07 0.41
N THR A 211 0.26 21.74 0.49
CA THR A 211 1.44 20.94 0.13
C THR A 211 1.79 21.12 -1.34
N ALA A 212 0.81 21.10 -2.25
CA ALA A 212 1.04 21.33 -3.67
C ALA A 212 1.68 22.69 -3.95
N ARG A 213 1.20 23.76 -3.29
CA ARG A 213 1.79 25.10 -3.41
C ARG A 213 3.21 25.18 -2.83
N PHE A 214 3.43 24.50 -1.70
CA PHE A 214 4.74 24.43 -1.06
C PHE A 214 5.77 23.75 -1.98
N ILE A 215 5.45 22.55 -2.48
CA ILE A 215 6.30 21.80 -3.39
C ILE A 215 6.51 22.53 -4.71
N ALA A 216 5.45 23.12 -5.28
CA ALA A 216 5.59 23.90 -6.51
C ALA A 216 6.52 25.11 -6.36
N ARG A 217 6.56 25.73 -5.18
CA ARG A 217 7.52 26.81 -4.89
C ARG A 217 8.95 26.26 -4.79
N LEU A 218 9.14 25.12 -4.12
CA LEU A 218 10.45 24.48 -4.00
C LEU A 218 11.01 24.05 -5.37
N GLU A 219 10.16 23.50 -6.24
CA GLU A 219 10.56 23.04 -7.57
C GLU A 219 10.49 24.13 -8.67
N GLY A 220 10.04 25.34 -8.35
CA GLY A 220 9.92 26.42 -9.34
C GLY A 220 8.82 26.21 -10.40
N LEU A 221 7.76 25.46 -10.10
CA LEU A 221 6.67 25.10 -11.05
C LEU A 221 5.63 26.20 -11.29
N GLY A 222 5.85 27.41 -10.75
CA GLY A 222 4.89 28.50 -10.82
C GLY A 222 3.59 28.22 -10.05
N THR A 223 2.50 28.89 -10.42
CA THR A 223 1.21 28.78 -9.72
C THR A 223 0.47 27.49 -10.08
N ILE A 224 0.30 26.59 -9.10
CA ILE A 224 -0.55 25.40 -9.24
C ILE A 224 -2.01 25.75 -8.96
N ARG A 225 -2.87 25.48 -9.94
CA ARG A 225 -4.33 25.53 -9.77
C ARG A 225 -4.80 24.25 -9.09
N THR A 226 -5.78 24.36 -8.19
CA THR A 226 -6.36 23.19 -7.49
C THR A 226 -6.89 22.13 -8.46
N SER A 227 -7.39 22.52 -9.64
CA SER A 227 -7.83 21.60 -10.71
C SER A 227 -6.73 20.68 -11.22
N ASN A 228 -5.47 21.13 -11.18
CA ASN A 228 -4.33 20.33 -11.62
C ASN A 228 -4.12 19.10 -10.73
N LEU A 229 -4.67 19.09 -9.51
CA LEU A 229 -4.57 17.94 -8.60
C LEU A 229 -5.47 16.78 -9.02
N PHE A 230 -6.38 16.96 -9.97
CA PHE A 230 -7.19 15.88 -10.54
C PHE A 230 -6.63 15.30 -11.83
N ASP A 231 -5.58 15.94 -12.38
CA ASP A 231 -4.82 15.40 -13.50
C ASP A 231 -3.84 14.35 -12.98
N PRO A 232 -3.92 13.08 -13.43
CA PRO A 232 -3.06 12.01 -12.94
C PRO A 232 -1.57 12.33 -12.97
N GLU A 233 -1.07 12.85 -14.09
CA GLU A 233 0.35 13.04 -14.32
C GLU A 233 0.92 14.14 -13.42
N LYS A 234 0.18 15.25 -13.27
CA LYS A 234 0.54 16.36 -12.38
C LYS A 234 0.39 16.00 -10.90
N ASN A 235 -0.66 15.25 -10.55
CA ASN A 235 -0.85 14.79 -9.19
C ASN A 235 0.29 13.84 -8.76
N MET A 236 0.66 12.90 -9.63
CA MET A 236 1.78 11.98 -9.40
C MET A 236 3.12 12.74 -9.29
N ARG A 237 3.37 13.73 -10.17
CA ARG A 237 4.55 14.60 -10.06
C ARG A 237 4.64 15.29 -8.70
N LEU A 238 3.57 15.96 -8.27
CA LEU A 238 3.56 16.66 -6.98
C LEU A 238 3.64 15.70 -5.78
N GLY A 239 3.01 14.53 -5.88
CA GLY A 239 3.04 13.52 -4.83
C GLY A 239 4.43 12.89 -4.67
N GLN A 240 5.11 12.53 -5.77
CA GLN A 240 6.47 12.00 -5.70
C GLN A 240 7.47 13.06 -5.21
N ALA A 241 7.32 14.31 -5.64
CA ALA A 241 8.13 15.42 -5.16
C ALA A 241 7.96 15.64 -3.65
N TYR A 242 6.74 15.48 -3.13
CA TYR A 242 6.51 15.51 -1.68
C TYR A 242 7.14 14.31 -0.97
N LEU A 243 7.08 13.09 -1.53
CA LEU A 243 7.77 11.93 -0.98
C LEU A 243 9.29 12.14 -0.90
N LEU A 244 9.91 12.68 -1.96
CA LEU A 244 11.34 13.01 -1.97
C LEU A 244 11.66 14.09 -0.94
N HIS A 245 10.84 15.13 -0.83
CA HIS A 245 11.04 16.13 0.23
C HIS A 245 11.00 15.50 1.63
N LEU A 246 10.08 14.55 1.88
CA LEU A 246 9.99 13.87 3.16
C LEU A 246 11.12 12.89 3.42
N ILE A 247 11.67 12.25 2.38
CA ILE A 247 12.75 11.29 2.55
C ILE A 247 14.04 11.95 3.04
N GLU A 248 14.27 13.19 2.60
CA GLU A 248 15.40 14.04 2.96
C GLU A 248 15.18 14.83 4.26
N TYR A 249 13.96 14.81 4.81
CA TYR A 249 13.66 15.50 6.05
C TYR A 249 14.46 14.87 7.21
N ASP A 250 15.18 15.68 7.99
CA ASP A 250 16.06 15.20 9.07
C ASP A 250 15.37 14.30 10.09
N GLY A 251 14.08 14.50 10.35
CA GLY A 251 13.31 13.64 11.27
C GLY A 251 12.93 12.28 10.68
N VAL A 252 13.13 12.07 9.38
CA VAL A 252 12.86 10.84 8.62
C VAL A 252 14.17 10.11 8.30
N ASP A 253 15.16 10.81 7.75
CA ASP A 253 16.49 10.27 7.41
C ASP A 253 16.42 8.94 6.62
N GLY A 254 15.59 8.91 5.57
CA GLY A 254 15.40 7.71 4.74
C GLY A 254 14.55 6.58 5.34
N ASP A 255 14.11 6.66 6.60
CA ASP A 255 13.28 5.62 7.23
C ASP A 255 11.83 5.62 6.74
N LEU A 256 11.35 4.46 6.28
CA LEU A 256 10.02 4.30 5.71
C LEU A 256 8.89 4.48 6.73
N PHE A 257 9.08 4.07 7.99
CA PHE A 257 8.03 4.24 9.01
C PHE A 257 7.84 5.72 9.34
N ARG A 258 8.94 6.46 9.54
CA ARG A 258 8.94 7.91 9.77
C ARG A 258 8.42 8.65 8.54
N MET A 259 8.84 8.27 7.34
CA MET A 259 8.35 8.89 6.09
C MET A 259 6.84 8.76 5.95
N MET A 260 6.28 7.57 6.15
CA MET A 260 4.82 7.35 6.08
C MET A 260 4.07 8.02 7.25
N THR A 261 4.71 8.13 8.41
CA THR A 261 4.19 8.94 9.53
C THR A 261 4.09 10.42 9.13
N ALA A 262 5.12 10.98 8.49
CA ALA A 262 5.14 12.37 8.05
C ALA A 262 4.21 12.63 6.86
N TYR A 263 4.04 11.66 5.95
CA TYR A 263 3.13 11.79 4.81
C TYR A 263 1.68 11.88 5.27
N ASN A 264 1.24 10.94 6.12
CA ASN A 264 -0.13 10.88 6.61
C ASN A 264 -0.41 11.85 7.77
N GLY A 265 0.49 11.88 8.76
CA GLY A 265 0.32 12.68 9.99
C GLY A 265 0.92 14.08 9.91
N GLY A 266 1.81 14.36 8.95
CA GLY A 266 2.56 15.61 8.85
C GLY A 266 3.90 15.57 9.62
N PRO A 267 4.96 16.26 9.14
CA PRO A 267 6.28 16.28 9.79
C PRO A 267 6.26 16.78 11.25
N GLY A 268 5.37 17.73 11.56
CA GLY A 268 5.22 18.25 12.92
C GLY A 268 4.69 17.19 13.91
N ASN A 269 3.76 16.33 13.47
CA ASN A 269 3.28 15.23 14.29
C ASN A 269 4.33 14.13 14.42
N LEU A 270 5.08 13.81 13.36
CA LEU A 270 6.23 12.93 13.45
C LEU A 270 7.21 13.41 14.54
N ALA A 271 7.66 14.66 14.48
CA ALA A 271 8.59 15.21 15.46
C ALA A 271 8.02 15.22 16.89
N LYS A 272 6.71 15.45 17.04
CA LYS A 272 6.02 15.37 18.33
C LYS A 272 5.97 13.94 18.86
N TRP A 273 5.59 12.96 18.03
CA TRP A 273 5.42 11.58 18.46
C TRP A 273 6.75 10.90 18.71
N ASP A 274 7.77 11.15 17.88
CA ASP A 274 9.10 10.58 18.07
C ASP A 274 9.71 10.97 19.42
N ARG A 275 9.54 12.24 19.84
CA ARG A 275 10.01 12.69 21.17
C ARG A 275 9.24 12.10 22.36
N ASN A 276 7.95 11.78 22.19
CA ASN A 276 7.07 11.43 23.31
C ASN A 276 6.77 9.93 23.41
N THR A 277 7.11 9.16 22.38
CA THR A 277 6.83 7.73 22.31
C THR A 277 8.04 6.93 22.77
N ARG A 278 7.85 6.08 23.77
CA ARG A 278 8.87 5.09 24.18
C ARG A 278 8.70 3.81 23.37
N TYR A 279 9.73 3.48 22.59
CA TYR A 279 9.78 2.29 21.74
C TYR A 279 11.08 1.49 21.88
N ASP A 280 12.02 1.95 22.72
CA ASP A 280 13.24 1.24 23.10
C ASP A 280 14.05 0.69 21.91
N GLY A 281 14.08 1.45 20.81
CA GLY A 281 14.78 1.10 19.57
C GLY A 281 14.08 0.09 18.67
N ASP A 282 12.95 -0.48 19.09
CA ASP A 282 12.20 -1.48 18.33
C ASP A 282 11.25 -0.80 17.30
N PRO A 283 11.46 -1.02 15.99
CA PRO A 283 10.71 -0.34 14.95
C PRO A 283 9.23 -0.75 14.93
N LEU A 284 8.89 -1.99 15.32
CA LEU A 284 7.50 -2.43 15.41
C LEU A 284 6.79 -1.83 16.63
N VAL A 285 7.50 -1.71 17.76
CA VAL A 285 6.96 -1.03 18.94
C VAL A 285 6.77 0.47 18.65
N PHE A 286 7.62 1.09 17.83
CA PHE A 286 7.43 2.46 17.37
C PHE A 286 6.07 2.64 16.70
N ILE A 287 5.75 1.81 15.69
CA ILE A 287 4.44 1.86 15.01
C ILE A 287 3.33 1.68 16.03
N GLU A 288 3.34 0.57 16.79
CA GLU A 288 2.25 0.22 17.71
C GLU A 288 2.03 1.26 18.82
N SER A 289 3.01 2.11 19.06
CA SER A 289 2.98 3.13 20.10
C SER A 289 2.64 4.53 19.61
N LEU A 290 2.56 4.76 18.28
CA LEU A 290 2.11 6.05 17.76
C LEU A 290 0.71 6.37 18.30
N PRO A 291 0.37 7.60 18.72
CA PRO A 291 -0.96 7.90 19.24
C PRO A 291 -2.08 7.74 18.21
N SER A 292 -1.81 8.07 16.94
CA SER A 292 -2.79 8.03 15.86
C SER A 292 -3.01 6.61 15.32
N ARG A 293 -4.17 6.01 15.61
CA ARG A 293 -4.55 4.70 15.04
C ARG A 293 -4.61 4.72 13.51
N GLU A 294 -5.07 5.83 12.94
CA GLU A 294 -5.10 6.02 11.50
C GLU A 294 -3.71 5.91 10.89
N THR A 295 -2.72 6.59 11.50
CA THR A 295 -1.34 6.60 11.00
C THR A 295 -0.67 5.24 11.19
N ARG A 296 -0.93 4.52 12.28
CA ARG A 296 -0.46 3.12 12.45
C ARG A 296 -0.94 2.24 11.30
N ASN A 297 -2.24 2.25 11.06
CA ASN A 297 -2.85 1.49 9.96
C ASN A 297 -2.33 1.94 8.59
N TYR A 298 -2.06 3.24 8.41
CA TYR A 298 -1.53 3.78 7.17
C TYR A 298 -0.13 3.21 6.87
N ILE A 299 0.78 3.25 7.84
CA ILE A 299 2.15 2.72 7.69
C ILE A 299 2.09 1.23 7.32
N GLU A 300 1.36 0.43 8.11
CA GLU A 300 1.23 -1.01 7.87
C GLU A 300 0.68 -1.31 6.47
N ARG A 301 -0.34 -0.56 6.03
CA ARG A 301 -0.95 -0.76 4.71
C ARG A 301 -0.04 -0.35 3.57
N VAL A 302 0.56 0.84 3.62
CA VAL A 302 1.44 1.30 2.54
C VAL A 302 2.62 0.38 2.40
N LEU A 303 3.26 -0.06 3.49
CA LEU A 303 4.40 -0.97 3.38
C LEU A 303 4.01 -2.37 2.93
N THR A 304 2.86 -2.88 3.38
CA THR A 304 2.29 -4.11 2.81
C THR A 304 2.12 -3.98 1.30
N TYR A 305 1.50 -2.90 0.82
CA TYR A 305 1.29 -2.68 -0.60
C TYR A 305 2.60 -2.48 -1.36
N PHE A 306 3.56 -1.81 -0.75
CA PHE A 306 4.88 -1.57 -1.33
C PHE A 306 5.62 -2.88 -1.58
N TRP A 307 5.64 -3.80 -0.61
CA TRP A 307 6.27 -5.11 -0.78
C TRP A 307 5.55 -5.97 -1.82
N ILE A 308 4.23 -5.92 -1.85
CA ILE A 308 3.43 -6.64 -2.84
C ILE A 308 3.69 -6.09 -4.25
N TYR A 309 3.79 -4.77 -4.41
CA TYR A 309 4.15 -4.16 -5.68
C TYR A 309 5.59 -4.46 -6.10
N ARG A 310 6.54 -4.53 -5.15
CA ARG A 310 7.92 -4.95 -5.45
C ARG A 310 7.95 -6.38 -5.98
N ASP A 311 7.27 -7.31 -5.31
CA ASP A 311 7.14 -8.69 -5.80
C ASP A 311 6.51 -8.72 -7.21
N ARG A 312 5.42 -7.97 -7.42
CA ARG A 312 4.76 -7.85 -8.74
C ARG A 312 5.70 -7.33 -9.84
N LEU A 313 6.64 -6.46 -9.49
CA LEU A 313 7.62 -5.88 -10.40
C LEU A 313 8.92 -6.71 -10.47
N GLY A 314 8.98 -7.87 -9.82
CA GLY A 314 10.18 -8.73 -9.78
C GLY A 314 11.34 -8.13 -8.98
N GLN A 315 11.04 -7.27 -8.01
CA GLN A 315 12.02 -6.55 -7.21
C GLN A 315 12.18 -7.17 -5.81
N PRO A 316 13.40 -7.15 -5.24
CA PRO A 316 13.62 -7.56 -3.85
C PRO A 316 12.96 -6.59 -2.85
N THR A 317 12.74 -7.06 -1.62
CA THR A 317 12.06 -6.31 -0.55
C THR A 317 12.98 -6.04 0.67
N PRO A 318 14.11 -5.32 0.54
CA PRO A 318 15.06 -5.08 1.63
C PRO A 318 14.44 -4.48 2.89
N SER A 319 13.41 -3.62 2.78
CA SER A 319 12.74 -3.09 3.97
C SER A 319 11.90 -4.14 4.71
N LEU A 320 11.38 -5.15 4.02
CA LEU A 320 10.73 -6.30 4.67
C LEU A 320 11.77 -7.17 5.39
N ASP A 321 12.93 -7.37 4.77
CA ASP A 321 14.06 -8.09 5.38
C ASP A 321 14.55 -7.40 6.65
N ALA A 322 14.79 -6.08 6.58
CA ALA A 322 15.23 -5.28 7.72
C ALA A 322 14.27 -5.43 8.91
N ILE A 323 12.96 -5.23 8.71
CA ILE A 323 12.00 -5.33 9.81
C ILE A 323 11.92 -6.76 10.36
N ALA A 324 11.98 -7.78 9.50
CA ALA A 324 12.00 -9.18 9.93
C ALA A 324 13.25 -9.51 10.78
N ALA A 325 14.37 -8.84 10.53
CA ALA A 325 15.61 -8.90 11.32
C ALA A 325 15.58 -8.00 12.58
N GLY A 326 14.53 -7.20 12.78
CA GLY A 326 14.43 -6.24 13.89
C GLY A 326 15.11 -4.89 13.64
N GLU A 327 15.48 -4.61 12.39
CA GLU A 327 16.12 -3.38 11.95
C GLU A 327 15.10 -2.36 11.41
N TRP A 328 15.51 -1.09 11.35
CA TRP A 328 14.67 -0.01 10.82
C TRP A 328 14.58 -0.08 9.28
N PRO A 329 13.38 0.05 8.69
CA PRO A 329 13.20 -0.07 7.25
C PRO A 329 13.63 1.20 6.52
N SER A 330 14.86 1.22 6.01
CA SER A 330 15.31 2.30 5.13
C SER A 330 14.77 2.13 3.70
N TYR A 331 14.42 3.24 3.05
CA TYR A 331 14.11 3.24 1.62
C TYR A 331 15.37 2.95 0.79
N THR A 332 15.27 2.00 -0.12
CA THR A 332 16.34 1.66 -1.08
C THR A 332 15.74 1.72 -2.45
N ALA A 333 16.13 2.68 -3.29
CA ALA A 333 15.58 2.78 -4.63
C ALA A 333 16.05 1.63 -5.54
N LEU A 334 15.11 1.04 -6.29
CA LEU A 334 15.37 -0.13 -7.15
C LEU A 334 14.97 0.12 -8.61
N ASP A 335 14.18 1.15 -8.91
CA ASP A 335 13.93 1.56 -10.29
C ASP A 335 15.19 2.26 -10.85
N GLY A 336 15.64 1.80 -12.03
CA GLY A 336 16.92 2.14 -12.67
C GLY A 336 17.13 3.60 -13.12
N THR A 337 16.40 4.55 -12.56
CA THR A 337 16.58 6.00 -12.74
C THR A 337 16.83 6.75 -11.41
N VAL A 338 16.61 6.13 -10.26
CA VAL A 338 16.72 6.77 -8.93
C VAL A 338 18.08 6.54 -8.27
N GLY A 339 18.84 5.54 -8.72
CA GLY A 339 20.21 5.29 -8.26
C GLY A 339 21.19 6.45 -8.50
N ALA A 340 20.85 7.42 -9.37
CA ALA A 340 21.67 8.60 -9.62
C ALA A 340 21.39 9.76 -8.64
N VAL A 341 20.20 9.83 -8.03
CA VAL A 341 19.84 10.93 -7.10
C VAL A 341 20.26 10.56 -5.67
N ALA A 342 20.01 9.32 -5.25
CA ALA A 342 20.39 8.86 -3.90
C ALA A 342 21.92 8.73 -3.71
N ASN A 343 22.66 8.41 -4.78
CA ASN A 343 24.13 8.35 -4.72
C ASN A 343 24.79 9.74 -4.77
N ARG A 344 24.15 10.77 -5.34
CA ARG A 344 24.64 12.15 -5.27
C ARG A 344 24.55 12.72 -3.85
N ALA A 345 23.45 12.46 -3.15
CA ALA A 345 23.27 12.93 -1.77
C ALA A 345 24.26 12.33 -0.74
N LYS A 346 24.81 11.13 -1.03
CA LYS A 346 25.90 10.55 -0.22
C LYS A 346 27.28 11.08 -0.62
N ALA A 347 27.52 11.38 -1.90
CA ALA A 347 28.80 11.94 -2.35
C ALA A 347 29.00 13.38 -1.85
N ASP A 348 27.95 14.20 -1.89
CA ASP A 348 28.03 15.63 -1.52
C ASP A 348 28.14 15.86 0.02
N ARG A 349 27.90 14.82 0.83
CA ARG A 349 28.11 14.85 2.31
C ARG A 349 29.49 14.38 2.75
N VAL A 350 30.30 13.79 1.86
CA VAL A 350 31.67 13.35 2.17
C VAL A 350 32.71 14.42 1.75
N GLU A 351 32.31 15.39 0.93
CA GLU A 351 33.19 16.46 0.42
C GLU A 351 32.97 17.86 1.05
N ASN A 352 32.21 18.00 2.14
CA ASN A 352 32.06 19.28 2.87
C ASN A 352 32.39 19.17 4.35
#